data_AF-R6IET0-F1
#
_entry.id   AF-R6IET0-F1
#
_cell.length_a   1.000
_cell.length_b   1.000
_cell.length_c   1.000
_cell.angle_alpha   90.00
_cell.angle_beta   90.00
_cell.angle_gamma   90.00
#
_symmetry.space_group_name_H-M   'P 1'
#
loop_
_entity.id
_entity.type
_entity.pdbx_description
1 polymer ?
#
loop_
_entity_poly.entity_id
_entity_poly.type
_entity_poly.pdbx_seq_one_letter_code
_entity_poly.pdbx_strand_id
1 'polypeptide(L)' 'MLPDNVGMAAGLTIGFSVGMGGFGVTILGFIADNFGLPLVMQIVTWLPVAAAIIALKIPIPASLRK' A
#
# COMPACT_ATOMS: atom_id res chain seq x y z
N MET A 1 13.14 5.16 10.61
CA MET A 1 11.91 5.50 11.35
C MET A 1 12.02 4.82 12.70
N LEU A 2 11.83 5.55 13.81
CA LEU A 2 11.85 5.04 15.19
C LEU A 2 12.94 3.98 15.47
N PRO A 3 14.23 4.33 15.41
CA PRO A 3 15.35 3.39 15.56
C PRO A 3 15.26 2.55 16.84
N ASP A 4 14.77 3.16 17.93
CA ASP A 4 14.65 2.52 19.24
C ASP A 4 13.29 1.85 19.49
N ASN A 5 12.30 2.05 18.59
CA ASN A 5 10.94 1.50 18.74
C ASN A 5 10.55 0.63 17.54
N VAL A 6 11.41 -0.34 17.23
CA VAL A 6 11.21 -1.30 16.12
C VAL A 6 9.86 -2.00 16.21
N GLY A 7 9.41 -2.36 17.43
CA GLY A 7 8.11 -3.00 17.65
C GLY A 7 6.92 -2.13 17.23
N MET A 8 6.96 -0.82 17.52
CA MET A 8 5.91 0.11 17.10
C MET A 8 5.94 0.35 15.58
N ALA A 9 7.15 0.50 15.01
CA ALA A 9 7.31 0.69 13.56
C ALA A 9 6.79 -0.54 12.77
N ALA A 10 7.17 -1.74 13.20
CA ALA A 10 6.69 -2.99 12.60
C ALA A 10 5.18 -3.18 12.81
N GLY A 11 4.68 -2.94 14.02
CA GLY A 11 3.25 -3.04 14.34
C GLY A 11 2.38 -2.10 13.50
N LEU A 12 2.80 -0.84 13.33
CA LEU A 12 2.10 0.11 12.46
C LEU A 12 2.16 -0.32 11.00
N THR A 13 3.32 -0.75 10.51
CA THR A 13 3.47 -1.18 9.11
C THR A 13 2.55 -2.36 8.79
N ILE A 14 2.56 -3.39 9.64
CA ILE A 14 1.71 -4.57 9.46
C ILE A 14 0.23 -4.21 9.64
N GLY A 15 -0.10 -3.48 10.72
CA GLY A 15 -1.47 -3.07 11.03
C GLY A 15 -2.11 -2.24 9.92
N PHE A 16 -1.39 -1.24 9.40
CA PHE A 16 -1.87 -0.46 8.26
C PHE A 16 -1.96 -1.29 6.98
N SER A 17 -0.99 -2.16 6.69
CA SER A 17 -1.02 -2.99 5.49
C SER A 17 -2.24 -3.92 5.47
N VAL A 18 -2.50 -4.62 6.58
CA VAL A 18 -3.64 -5.53 6.71
C VAL A 18 -4.96 -4.76 6.74
N GLY A 19 -5.03 -3.66 7.51
CA GLY A 19 -6.23 -2.82 7.59
C GLY A 19 -6.61 -2.22 6.23
N MET A 20 -5.63 -1.69 5.48
CA MET A 20 -5.82 -1.19 4.12
C MET A 20 -6.24 -2.30 3.15
N GLY A 21 -5.75 -3.53 3.34
CA GLY A 21 -6.21 -4.69 2.57
C GLY A 21 -7.71 -4.92 2.71
N GLY A 22 -8.22 -5.01 3.95
CA GLY A 22 -9.66 -5.19 4.19
C GLY A 22 -10.51 -4.00 3.71
N PHE A 23 -10.05 -2.78 3.99
CA PHE A 23 -10.70 -1.55 3.54
C PHE A 23 -10.78 -1.46 2.01
N GLY A 24 -9.66 -1.72 1.34
CA GLY A 24 -9.57 -1.71 -0.11
C GLY A 24 -10.44 -2.77 -0.76
N VAL A 25 -10.43 -4.00 -0.25
CA VAL A 25 -11.29 -5.10 -0.77
C VAL A 25 -12.77 -4.76 -0.64
N THR A 26 -13.19 -4.11 0.44
CA THR A 26 -14.60 -3.73 0.63
C THR A 26 -15.05 -2.72 -0.43
N ILE A 27 -14.23 -1.69 -0.67
CA ILE A 27 -14.52 -0.67 -1.69
C ILE A 27 -14.49 -1.28 -3.10
N LEU A 28 -13.47 -2.08 -3.40
CA LEU A 28 -13.35 -2.73 -4.71
C LEU A 28 -14.46 -3.75 -4.95
N GLY A 29 -14.91 -4.46 -3.92
CA GLY A 29 -16.07 -5.35 -3.99
C GLY A 29 -17.35 -4.59 -4.34
N PHE A 30 -17.61 -3.46 -3.67
CA PHE A 30 -18.73 -2.60 -4.03
C PHE A 30 -18.65 -2.11 -5.49
N ILE A 31 -17.45 -1.73 -5.96
CA ILE A 31 -17.27 -1.34 -7.37
C ILE A 31 -17.51 -2.55 -8.30
N ALA A 32 -17.05 -3.75 -7.94
CA ALA A 32 -17.28 -4.95 -8.72
C ALA A 32 -18.77 -5.27 -8.88
N ASP A 33 -19.55 -5.09 -7.81
CA ASP A 33 -20.99 -5.37 -7.81
C ASP A 33 -21.77 -4.39 -8.71
N ASN A 34 -21.33 -3.13 -8.79
CA ASN A 34 -22.03 -2.09 -9.55
C ASN A 34 -21.52 -1.91 -11.00
N PHE A 35 -20.22 -2.13 -11.23
CA PHE A 35 -19.56 -1.83 -12.51
C PHE A 35 -18.89 -3.04 -13.16
N GLY A 36 -18.90 -4.19 -12.48
CA GLY A 36 -18.37 -5.45 -12.97
C GLY A 36 -16.89 -5.69 -12.63
N LEU A 37 -16.52 -6.97 -12.63
CA LEU A 37 -15.18 -7.44 -12.33
C LEU A 37 -14.07 -6.90 -13.29
N PRO A 38 -14.30 -6.74 -14.61
CA PRO A 38 -13.25 -6.27 -15.53
C PRO A 38 -12.67 -4.89 -15.13
N LEU A 39 -13.53 -3.97 -14.68
CA LEU A 39 -13.09 -2.64 -14.24
C LEU A 39 -12.19 -2.74 -13.01
N VAL A 40 -12.57 -3.56 -12.02
CA VAL A 40 -11.80 -3.75 -10.79
C VAL A 40 -10.45 -4.38 -11.08
N MET A 41 -10.39 -5.34 -12.00
CA MET A 41 -9.12 -5.94 -12.43
C MET A 41 -8.18 -4.90 -13.06
N GLN A 42 -8.70 -3.96 -13.86
CA GLN A 42 -7.90 -2.85 -14.38
C GLN A 42 -7.39 -1.94 -13.25
N ILE A 43 -8.25 -1.58 -12.28
CA ILE A 43 -7.86 -0.75 -11.13
C ILE A 43 -6.71 -1.40 -10.33
N VAL A 44 -6.87 -2.67 -9.97
CA VAL A 44 -5.86 -3.42 -9.20
C VAL A 44 -4.55 -3.56 -9.98
N THR A 45 -4.62 -3.67 -11.31
CA THR A 45 -3.41 -3.71 -12.17
C THR A 45 -2.61 -2.41 -12.12
N TRP A 46 -3.28 -1.26 -12.04
CA TRP A 46 -2.61 0.06 -12.00
C TRP A 46 -2.15 0.48 -10.60
N LEU A 47 -2.72 -0.10 -9.53
CA LEU A 47 -2.39 0.24 -8.15
C LEU A 47 -0.88 0.14 -7.81
N PRO A 48 -0.17 -0.95 -8.18
CA PRO A 48 1.27 -1.09 -7.94
C PRO A 48 2.10 -0.05 -8.69
N VAL A 49 1.66 0.37 -9.88
CA VAL A 49 2.35 1.41 -10.66
C VAL A 49 2.27 2.75 -9.94
N ALA A 50 1.08 3.10 -9.42
CA ALA A 50 0.90 4.29 -8.60
C ALA A 50 1.76 4.22 -7.32
N ALA A 51 1.78 3.07 -6.64
CA ALA A 51 2.61 2.86 -5.46
C ALA A 51 4.11 3.02 -5.76
N ALA A 52 4.58 2.51 -6.91
CA ALA A 52 5.96 2.66 -7.35
C ALA A 52 6.33 4.12 -7.59
N ILE A 53 5.47 4.90 -8.27
CA ILE A 53 5.69 6.33 -8.51
C ILE A 53 5.82 7.10 -7.19
N ILE A 54 4.99 6.77 -6.20
CA ILE A 54 5.07 7.37 -4.86
C ILE A 54 6.37 6.94 -4.16
N ALA A 55 6.73 5.66 -4.25
CA ALA A 55 7.94 5.11 -3.63
C ALA A 55 9.23 5.76 -4.15
N LEU A 56 9.27 6.24 -5.40
CA LEU A 56 10.42 6.98 -5.94
C LEU A 56 10.75 8.28 -5.17
N LYS A 57 9.79 8.83 -4.41
CA LYS A 57 10.03 10.03 -3.58
C LYS A 57 10.66 9.70 -2.22
N ILE A 58 10.80 8.43 -1.86
CA ILE A 58 11.39 8.02 -0.58
C ILE A 58 12.91 8.29 -0.62
N PRO A 59 13.45 9.10 0.31
CA PRO A 59 14.87 9.42 0.33
C PRO A 59 15.69 8.20 0.73
N ILE A 60 16.82 8.00 0.04
CA ILE A 60 17.77 6.94 0.35
C ILE A 60 18.43 7.25 1.71
N PRO A 61 18.45 6.31 2.66
CA PRO A 61 19.11 6.51 3.96
C PRO A 61 20.60 6.82 3.78
N ALA A 62 21.11 7.79 4.55
CA ALA A 62 22.52 8.22 4.48
C ALA A 62 23.52 7.08 4.75
N SER A 63 23.13 6.07 5.55
CA SER A 63 23.93 4.87 5.83
C SER A 63 24.10 3.93 4.63
N LEU A 64 23.26 4.07 3.59
CA LEU A 64 23.32 3.29 2.35
C LEU A 64 23.90 4.08 1.17
N ARG A 65 24.23 5.36 1.39
CA ARG A 65 24.86 6.22 0.39
C ARG A 65 26.37 5.94 0.40
N LYS A 66 26.80 4.93 -0.34
CA LYS A 66 28.22 4.67 -0.62
C LYS A 66 28.81 5.78 -1.48
#